data_AF-A0A6M0SGF5-F1
#
_entry.id   AF-A0A6M0SGF5-F1
#
_cell.length_a   1.000
_cell.length_b   1.000
_cell.length_c   1.000
_cell.angle_alpha   90.00
_cell.angle_beta   90.00
_cell.angle_gamma   90.00
#
_symmetry.space_group_name_H-M   'P 1'
#
loop_
_entity.id
_entity.type
_entity.pdbx_description
1 polymer ?
#
loop_
_entity_poly.entity_id
_entity_poly.type
_entity_poly.pdbx_seq_one_letter_code
_entity_poly.pdbx_strand_id
1 'polypeptide(L)'
;MLKYRGVSYNYQPTELGTCPTGDVGKYRGQDIQFKTVENPPPAYPFEAKLVYRGVPYTVGETIAESTSITTVAETAPVECLSIKAWMRSLVMKHLRNIRRREHSMLVRAAKDVGLPMENAAEYESHIQGKIPHDFAGYDRSKSAMS
;
A
#
# COMPACT_ATOMS: atom_id res chain seq x y z
N MET A 1 -8.35 20.73 -20.90
CA MET A 1 -7.56 21.39 -19.84
C MET A 1 -8.06 20.90 -18.49
N LEU A 2 -7.29 20.06 -17.80
CA LEU A 2 -7.72 19.40 -16.56
C LEU A 2 -7.57 20.37 -15.37
N LYS A 3 -8.68 20.65 -14.68
CA LYS A 3 -8.71 21.47 -13.46
C LYS A 3 -9.12 20.57 -12.30
N TYR A 4 -8.28 20.47 -11.27
CA TYR A 4 -8.59 19.69 -10.07
C TYR A 4 -8.22 20.49 -8.83
N ARG A 5 -9.16 20.63 -7.88
CA ARG A 5 -9.02 21.42 -6.64
C ARG A 5 -8.43 22.82 -6.83
N GLY A 6 -8.90 23.55 -7.85
CA GLY A 6 -8.42 24.92 -8.13
C GLY A 6 -7.03 25.00 -8.76
N VAL A 7 -6.34 23.88 -9.00
CA VAL A 7 -5.08 23.82 -9.72
C VAL A 7 -5.33 23.45 -11.17
N SER A 8 -4.82 24.26 -12.10
CA SER A 8 -4.79 23.96 -13.52
C SER A 8 -3.57 23.13 -13.86
N TYR A 9 -3.78 21.94 -14.40
CA TYR A 9 -2.69 21.11 -14.92
C TYR A 9 -2.39 21.55 -16.35
N ASN A 10 -1.26 22.21 -16.54
CA ASN A 10 -0.67 22.41 -17.85
C ASN A 10 0.24 21.21 -18.15
N TYR A 11 -0.34 20.18 -18.77
CA TYR A 11 0.39 18.98 -19.14
C TYR A 11 1.20 19.27 -20.41
N GLN A 12 2.51 19.47 -20.25
CA GLN A 12 3.49 19.56 -21.34
C GLN A 12 4.33 18.27 -21.31
N PRO A 13 3.89 17.20 -21.97
CA PRO A 13 4.68 15.97 -22.04
C PRO A 13 5.98 16.25 -22.78
N THR A 14 7.09 15.70 -22.28
CA THR A 14 8.34 15.69 -23.02
C THR A 14 8.20 14.73 -24.20
N GLU A 15 8.38 15.25 -25.42
CA GLU A 15 8.39 14.42 -26.62
C GLU A 15 9.64 13.54 -26.61
N LEU A 16 9.45 12.22 -26.62
CA LEU A 16 10.52 11.25 -26.75
C LEU A 16 10.66 10.90 -28.23
N GLY A 17 11.87 11.02 -28.79
CA GLY A 17 12.18 10.46 -30.11
C GLY A 17 11.98 8.95 -30.08
N THR A 18 11.14 8.43 -30.98
CA THR A 18 10.85 6.98 -31.07
C THR A 18 11.18 6.45 -32.45
N CYS A 19 11.93 5.36 -32.50
CA CYS A 19 12.15 4.57 -33.71
C CYS A 19 11.18 3.37 -33.76
N PRO A 20 10.66 2.99 -34.94
CA PRO A 20 9.85 1.78 -35.08
C PRO A 20 10.70 0.55 -34.76
N THR A 21 10.24 -0.29 -33.83
CA THR A 21 10.95 -1.52 -33.40
C THR A 21 10.86 -2.64 -34.45
N GLY A 22 10.00 -2.49 -35.46
CA GLY A 22 9.74 -3.54 -36.48
C GLY A 22 8.77 -4.62 -36.01
N ASP A 23 8.58 -4.76 -34.71
CA ASP A 23 7.65 -5.72 -34.11
C ASP A 23 6.21 -5.20 -34.15
N VAL A 24 5.32 -6.01 -34.74
CA VAL A 24 3.88 -5.77 -34.79
C VAL A 24 3.17 -6.99 -34.19
N GLY A 25 2.24 -6.75 -33.27
CA GLY A 25 1.43 -7.79 -32.63
C GLY A 25 -0.06 -7.59 -32.87
N LYS A 26 -0.88 -8.56 -32.46
CA LYS A 26 -2.34 -8.42 -32.41
C LYS A 26 -2.84 -8.63 -30.97
N TYR A 27 -3.61 -7.69 -30.45
CA TYR A 27 -4.28 -7.80 -29.15
C TYR A 27 -5.78 -7.59 -29.32
N ARG A 28 -6.58 -8.62 -28.99
CA ARG A 28 -8.06 -8.61 -29.12
C ARG A 28 -8.56 -8.14 -30.50
N GLY A 29 -7.88 -8.56 -31.56
CA GLY A 29 -8.23 -8.21 -32.94
C GLY A 29 -7.76 -6.83 -33.40
N GLN A 30 -7.08 -6.05 -32.55
CA GLN A 30 -6.43 -4.79 -32.92
C GLN A 30 -4.93 -4.98 -33.10
N ASP A 31 -4.36 -4.32 -34.10
CA ASP A 31 -2.92 -4.35 -34.36
C ASP A 31 -2.21 -3.38 -33.39
N ILE A 32 -1.17 -3.87 -32.71
CA ILE A 32 -0.33 -3.09 -31.81
C ILE A 32 1.06 -2.95 -32.41
N GLN A 33 1.61 -1.73 -32.37
CA GLN A 33 2.97 -1.44 -32.84
C GLN A 33 3.86 -1.15 -31.64
N PHE A 34 5.01 -1.83 -31.59
CA PHE A 34 6.03 -1.54 -30.59
C PHE A 34 6.96 -0.44 -31.11
N LYS A 35 7.28 0.52 -30.25
CA LYS A 35 8.20 1.63 -30.54
C LYS A 35 9.31 1.63 -29.50
N THR A 36 10.55 1.72 -29.96
CA THR A 36 11.73 1.83 -29.10
C THR A 36 12.09 3.30 -28.97
N VAL A 37 12.45 3.74 -27.76
CA VAL A 37 12.90 5.10 -27.50
C VAL A 37 14.33 5.26 -28.04
N GLU A 38 14.60 6.32 -28.79
CA GLU A 38 15.93 6.59 -29.38
C GLU A 38 17.01 6.80 -28.31
N ASN A 39 16.66 7.54 -27.27
CA ASN A 39 17.52 7.79 -26.10
C ASN A 39 16.88 7.11 -24.88
N PRO A 40 17.02 5.78 -24.74
CA PRO A 40 16.53 5.12 -23.54
C PRO A 40 17.29 5.68 -22.34
N PRO A 41 16.63 5.94 -21.21
CA PRO A 41 17.33 6.27 -19.98
C PRO A 41 18.34 5.14 -19.68
N PRO A 42 19.54 5.47 -19.13
CA PRO A 42 20.56 4.48 -18.87
C PRO A 42 19.97 3.31 -18.08
N ALA A 43 20.16 2.09 -18.60
CA ALA A 43 19.67 0.89 -17.96
C ALA A 43 20.25 0.80 -16.54
N TYR A 44 19.37 0.73 -15.55
CA TYR A 44 19.77 0.47 -14.18
C TYR A 44 20.33 -0.96 -14.08
N PRO A 45 21.37 -1.20 -13.26
CA PRO A 45 21.66 -0.46 -12.05
C PRO A 45 22.64 0.69 -12.30
N PHE A 46 22.20 1.94 -12.11
CA PHE A 46 23.16 2.94 -11.67
C PHE A 46 23.81 2.40 -10.39
N GLU A 47 25.13 2.34 -10.33
CA GLU A 47 25.86 2.05 -9.10
C GLU A 47 25.65 3.24 -8.14
N ALA A 48 24.47 3.31 -7.57
CA ALA A 48 24.10 4.32 -6.59
C ALA A 48 24.93 4.04 -5.36
N LYS A 49 26.05 4.76 -5.20
CA LYS A 49 26.78 4.78 -3.93
C LYS A 49 25.81 5.30 -2.88
N LEU A 50 25.29 4.41 -2.05
CA LEU A 50 24.41 4.77 -0.94
C LEU A 50 25.21 5.66 0.00
N VAL A 51 24.79 6.90 0.19
CA VAL A 51 25.43 7.82 1.14
C VAL A 51 24.45 8.08 2.27
N TYR A 52 24.85 7.78 3.51
CA TYR A 52 24.10 8.12 4.72
C TYR A 52 24.86 9.18 5.51
N ARG A 53 24.22 10.34 5.75
CA ARG A 53 24.83 11.47 6.48
C ARG A 53 26.23 11.88 5.97
N GLY A 54 26.45 11.82 4.66
CA GLY A 54 27.74 12.17 4.03
C GLY A 54 28.78 11.05 4.01
N VAL A 55 28.48 9.86 4.55
CA VAL A 55 29.37 8.70 4.53
C VAL A 55 28.86 7.64 3.53
N PRO A 56 29.70 7.14 2.61
CA PRO A 56 29.32 6.05 1.73
C PRO A 56 29.11 4.76 2.53
N TYR A 57 27.97 4.11 2.31
CA TYR A 57 27.57 2.87 2.96
C TYR A 57 28.00 1.68 2.10
N THR A 58 28.96 0.90 2.60
CA THR A 58 29.40 -0.37 2.02
C THR A 58 29.00 -1.52 2.97
N VAL A 59 28.43 -2.59 2.41
CA VAL A 59 28.06 -3.78 3.20
C VAL A 59 29.22 -4.79 3.12
N GLY A 60 29.84 -5.11 4.26
CA GLY A 60 30.86 -6.17 4.35
C GLY A 60 32.25 -5.71 4.78
N GLU A 61 32.49 -4.40 4.94
CA GLU A 61 33.74 -3.88 5.48
C GLU A 61 33.62 -3.72 7.00
N THR A 62 34.46 -4.44 7.75
CA THR A 62 34.51 -4.38 9.21
C THR A 62 35.17 -3.06 9.62
N ILE A 63 34.33 -2.08 9.98
CA ILE A 63 34.79 -0.80 10.53
C ILE A 63 35.36 -1.08 11.93
N ALA A 64 36.68 -0.88 12.07
CA ALA A 64 37.36 -0.90 13.35
C ALA A 64 36.82 0.21 14.28
N GLU A 65 36.63 -0.12 15.55
CA GLU A 65 36.18 0.78 16.60
C GLU A 65 37.07 2.01 16.77
N SER A 66 36.42 3.17 16.97
CA SER A 66 36.82 4.32 17.83
C SER A 66 35.99 5.54 17.37
N THR A 67 35.34 6.39 18.17
CA THR A 67 35.48 6.78 19.58
C THR A 67 34.12 7.34 20.04
N SER A 68 33.78 7.15 21.31
CA SER A 68 32.64 7.75 22.01
C SER A 68 32.92 9.19 22.44
N ILE A 69 32.00 10.15 22.21
CA ILE A 69 31.64 11.23 23.17
C ILE A 69 30.17 11.70 22.95
N THR A 70 29.47 11.80 24.08
CA THR A 70 28.11 12.29 24.41
C THR A 70 27.83 13.78 24.11
N THR A 71 26.57 14.14 23.75
CA THR A 71 25.73 15.19 24.40
C THR A 71 24.32 15.34 23.80
N VAL A 72 23.31 15.02 24.63
CA VAL A 72 21.98 15.64 24.89
C VAL A 72 21.06 16.04 23.72
N ALA A 73 19.96 15.30 23.57
CA ALA A 73 18.59 15.84 23.45
C ALA A 73 17.57 14.73 23.74
N GLU A 74 16.81 14.89 24.81
CA GLU A 74 15.73 14.01 25.26
C GLU A 74 14.52 14.12 24.32
N THR A 75 14.48 13.26 23.30
CA THR A 75 13.24 12.88 22.64
C THR A 75 12.87 11.51 23.20
N ALA A 76 11.67 11.42 23.79
CA ALA A 76 11.11 10.18 24.34
C ALA A 76 11.41 8.98 23.41
N PRO A 77 11.85 7.82 23.95
CA PRO A 77 12.12 6.66 23.14
C PRO A 77 10.82 6.28 22.43
N VAL A 78 10.81 6.40 21.09
CA VAL A 78 9.80 5.73 20.29
C VAL A 78 10.08 4.25 20.48
N GLU A 79 9.35 3.62 21.40
CA GLU A 79 9.40 2.18 21.61
C GLU A 79 9.07 1.52 20.27
N CYS A 80 10.11 1.02 19.61
CA CYS A 80 9.96 0.22 18.41
C CYS A 80 9.31 -1.10 18.85
N LEU A 81 7.99 -1.16 18.72
CA LEU A 81 7.20 -2.34 19.01
C LEU A 81 7.87 -3.56 18.35
N SER A 82 8.04 -4.63 19.12
CA SER A 82 8.51 -5.91 18.61
C SER A 82 7.76 -6.25 17.32
N ILE A 83 8.45 -6.78 16.31
CA ILE A 83 7.84 -7.20 15.03
C ILE A 83 6.58 -8.05 15.27
N LYS A 84 6.60 -8.91 16.31
CA LYS A 84 5.44 -9.72 16.72
C LYS A 84 4.25 -8.87 17.20
N ALA A 85 4.50 -7.82 17.97
CA ALA A 85 3.47 -6.89 18.44
C ALA A 85 2.92 -6.05 17.27
N TRP A 86 3.79 -5.63 16.35
CA TRP A 86 3.37 -4.93 15.14
C TRP A 86 2.48 -5.81 14.25
N MET A 87 2.88 -7.05 13.97
CA MET A 87 2.07 -8.03 13.23
C MET A 87 0.71 -8.27 13.90
N ARG A 88 0.69 -8.43 15.24
CA ARG A 88 -0.56 -8.53 16.00
C ARG A 88 -1.45 -7.31 15.80
N SER A 89 -0.89 -6.10 15.81
CA SER A 89 -1.66 -4.87 15.61
C SER A 89 -2.29 -4.80 14.21
N LEU A 90 -1.60 -5.26 13.17
CA LEU A 90 -2.11 -5.33 11.80
C LEU A 90 -3.27 -6.30 11.68
N VAL A 91 -3.11 -7.52 12.21
CA VAL A 91 -4.17 -8.54 12.22
C VAL A 91 -5.40 -8.03 12.98
N MET A 92 -5.21 -7.44 14.16
CA MET A 92 -6.32 -6.88 14.95
C MET A 92 -7.01 -5.73 14.24
N LYS A 93 -6.26 -4.84 13.56
CA LYS A 93 -6.82 -3.74 12.76
C LYS A 93 -7.66 -4.29 11.61
N HIS A 94 -7.16 -5.29 10.90
CA HIS A 94 -7.86 -5.93 9.79
C HIS A 94 -9.17 -6.59 10.25
N LEU A 95 -9.14 -7.39 11.33
CA LEU A 95 -10.32 -8.03 11.90
C LEU A 95 -11.37 -7.01 12.37
N ARG A 96 -10.93 -5.91 13.01
CA ARG A 96 -11.85 -4.82 13.40
C ARG A 96 -12.52 -4.16 12.19
N ASN A 97 -11.80 -4.00 11.08
CA ASN A 97 -12.34 -3.40 9.88
C ASN A 97 -13.38 -4.32 9.21
N ILE A 98 -13.13 -5.63 9.17
CA ILE A 98 -14.11 -6.61 8.69
C ILE A 98 -15.36 -6.55 9.55
N ARG A 99 -15.22 -6.65 10.88
CA ARG A 99 -16.36 -6.58 11.81
C ARG A 99 -17.19 -5.32 11.63
N ARG A 100 -16.55 -4.15 11.52
CA ARG A 100 -17.28 -2.88 11.32
C ARG A 100 -18.11 -2.88 10.04
N ARG A 101 -17.62 -3.48 8.97
CA ARG A 101 -18.35 -3.59 7.70
C ARG A 101 -19.52 -4.54 7.83
N GLU A 102 -19.31 -5.71 8.41
CA GLU A 102 -20.36 -6.69 8.67
C GLU A 102 -21.47 -6.09 9.53
N HIS A 103 -21.10 -5.46 10.63
CA HIS A 103 -22.04 -4.77 11.51
C HIS A 103 -22.83 -3.69 10.75
N SER A 104 -22.17 -2.89 9.92
CA SER A 104 -22.86 -1.89 9.10
C SER A 104 -23.83 -2.50 8.07
N MET A 105 -23.52 -3.67 7.51
CA MET A 105 -24.40 -4.38 6.59
C MET A 105 -25.60 -4.99 7.31
N LEU A 106 -25.35 -5.62 8.46
CA LEU A 106 -26.39 -6.22 9.29
C LEU A 106 -27.37 -5.14 9.76
N VAL A 107 -26.87 -3.99 10.21
CA VAL A 107 -27.69 -2.83 10.60
C VAL A 107 -28.56 -2.33 9.44
N ARG A 108 -28.05 -2.30 8.21
CA ARG A 108 -28.85 -1.93 7.03
C ARG A 108 -29.93 -2.98 6.73
N ALA A 109 -29.58 -4.26 6.74
CA ALA A 109 -30.53 -5.35 6.50
C ALA A 109 -31.61 -5.41 7.59
N ALA A 110 -31.25 -5.17 8.85
CA ALA A 110 -32.19 -5.10 9.96
C ALA A 110 -33.23 -4.00 9.74
N LYS A 111 -32.81 -2.83 9.26
CA LYS A 111 -33.72 -1.74 8.88
C LYS A 111 -34.69 -2.17 7.79
N ASP A 112 -34.23 -2.88 6.76
CA ASP A 112 -35.07 -3.33 5.64
C ASP A 112 -36.12 -4.38 6.07
N VAL A 113 -35.78 -5.21 7.05
CA VAL A 113 -36.67 -6.23 7.63
C VAL A 113 -37.57 -5.65 8.75
N GLY A 114 -37.39 -4.38 9.12
CA GLY A 114 -38.16 -3.72 10.17
C GLY A 114 -37.77 -4.13 11.59
N LEU A 115 -36.58 -4.71 11.76
CA LEU A 115 -36.02 -5.01 13.08
C LEU A 115 -35.49 -3.72 13.73
N PRO A 116 -35.69 -3.53 15.05
CA PRO A 116 -35.10 -2.41 15.76
C PRO A 116 -33.57 -2.50 15.71
N MET A 117 -32.94 -1.38 15.39
CA MET A 117 -31.49 -1.26 15.18
C MET A 117 -30.66 -1.64 16.43
N GLU A 118 -31.26 -1.51 17.60
CA GLU A 118 -30.67 -1.84 18.90
C GLU A 118 -30.47 -3.35 19.04
N ASN A 119 -31.46 -4.15 18.63
CA ASN A 119 -31.38 -5.61 18.70
C ASN A 119 -30.42 -6.19 17.65
N ALA A 120 -30.27 -5.50 16.51
CA ALA A 120 -29.38 -5.90 15.43
C ALA A 120 -27.91 -6.05 15.91
N ALA A 121 -27.48 -5.19 16.83
CA ALA A 121 -26.14 -5.20 17.39
C ALA A 121 -25.88 -6.38 18.36
N GLU A 122 -26.93 -6.96 18.91
CA GLU A 122 -26.85 -8.01 19.94
C GLU A 122 -26.80 -9.43 19.35
N TYR A 123 -27.04 -9.60 18.04
CA TYR A 123 -27.01 -10.91 17.36
C TYR A 123 -25.59 -11.43 17.06
N GLU A 124 -24.53 -10.78 17.56
CA GLU A 124 -23.19 -11.35 17.46
C GLU A 124 -23.11 -12.65 18.28
N SER A 125 -22.89 -13.78 17.60
CA SER A 125 -22.79 -15.08 18.25
C SER A 125 -21.56 -15.12 19.17
N HIS A 126 -21.79 -15.11 20.49
CA HIS A 126 -20.73 -15.15 21.50
C HIS A 126 -20.19 -16.57 21.76
N ILE A 127 -20.50 -17.55 20.91
CA ILE A 127 -20.23 -18.96 21.19
C ILE A 127 -18.71 -19.17 21.30
N GLN A 128 -18.26 -19.36 22.54
CA GLN A 128 -16.88 -19.65 22.94
C GLN A 128 -15.84 -18.55 22.63
N GLY A 129 -16.27 -17.29 22.45
CA GLY A 129 -15.36 -16.19 22.08
C GLY A 129 -14.68 -16.38 20.71
N LYS A 130 -15.06 -17.43 19.98
CA LYS A 130 -14.67 -17.66 18.60
C LYS A 130 -15.69 -16.92 17.76
N ILE A 131 -15.22 -15.99 16.97
CA ILE A 131 -16.01 -15.26 15.99
C ILE A 131 -16.24 -16.26 14.84
N PRO A 132 -17.43 -16.88 14.66
CA PRO A 132 -17.65 -17.88 13.61
C PRO A 132 -17.87 -17.16 12.28
N HIS A 133 -16.82 -16.49 11.80
CA HIS A 133 -16.87 -15.77 10.54
C HIS A 133 -15.88 -16.45 9.60
N ASP A 134 -16.37 -17.45 8.86
CA ASP A 134 -15.67 -17.96 7.69
C ASP A 134 -16.12 -17.15 6.46
N PHE A 135 -15.63 -15.92 6.38
CA PHE A 135 -15.76 -15.08 5.20
C PHE A 135 -14.40 -14.91 4.53
N ALA A 136 -13.69 -16.02 4.28
CA ALA A 136 -12.46 -16.05 3.48
C ALA A 136 -12.60 -15.35 2.10
N GLY A 137 -13.84 -15.12 1.63
CA GLY A 137 -14.15 -14.35 0.43
C GLY A 137 -14.26 -12.82 0.61
N TYR A 138 -14.29 -12.27 1.82
CA TYR A 138 -14.46 -10.82 2.06
C TYR A 138 -13.14 -10.04 1.96
N ASP A 139 -12.01 -10.75 2.03
CA ASP A 139 -10.67 -10.21 1.72
C ASP A 139 -10.41 -10.09 0.21
N ARG A 140 -11.43 -10.33 -0.64
CA ARG A 140 -11.33 -10.15 -2.09
C ARG A 140 -11.26 -8.67 -2.46
N SER A 141 -10.02 -8.18 -2.43
CA SER A 141 -9.37 -7.14 -3.24
C SER A 141 -10.09 -5.82 -3.54
N LYS A 142 -9.31 -4.72 -3.55
CA LYS A 142 -9.70 -3.36 -3.95
C LYS A 142 -10.38 -3.26 -5.34
N SER A 143 -10.33 -4.33 -6.15
CA SER A 143 -10.95 -4.43 -7.47
C SER A 143 -12.47 -4.57 -7.46
N ALA A 144 -13.09 -4.93 -6.33
CA ALA A 144 -14.56 -5.04 -6.22
C ALA A 144 -15.25 -3.73 -5.77
N MET A 145 -14.48 -2.65 -5.57
CA MET A 145 -15.02 -1.30 -5.36
C MET A 145 -14.79 -0.46 -6.62
N SER A 146 -15.58 -0.75 -7.66
CA SER A 146 -15.77 0.09 -8.85
C SER A 146 -17.25 0.25 -9.13
#